data_AF-A0A945ZRQ9-F1
#
_entry.id   AF-A0A945ZRQ9-F1
#
_cell.length_a   1.000
_cell.length_b   1.000
_cell.length_c   1.000
_cell.angle_alpha   90.00
_cell.angle_beta   90.00
_cell.angle_gamma   90.00
#
_symmetry.space_group_name_H-M   'P 1'
#
loop_
_entity.id
_entity.type
_entity.pdbx_description
1 polymer ?
#
loop_
_entity_poly.entity_id
_entity_poly.type
_entity_poly.pdbx_seq_one_letter_code
_entity_poly.pdbx_strand_id
1 'polypeptide(L)'
;MDPLIFVAAVPVLVSLYGVIKRQRFFFLLGYFLFSLIVIPDQLSTYVSEDGSALNLALALIWLLQAIIAFPNKLNYDGSKVFRSFAIKTFISLAVINVFAVLLTQTDSSLDEGTRNAAGLFHAILLLFPAIATYLMLSNKIPIGTNE
;
A
#
# COMPACT_ATOMS: atom_id res chain seq x y z
N MET A 1 9.65 -8.47 -18.81
CA MET A 1 9.45 -7.25 -18.01
C MET A 1 8.29 -6.47 -18.59
N ASP A 2 7.18 -6.51 -17.88
CA ASP A 2 5.92 -5.87 -18.26
C ASP A 2 6.01 -4.33 -18.17
N PRO A 3 5.62 -3.57 -19.21
CA PRO A 3 5.51 -2.11 -19.15
C PRO A 3 4.66 -1.59 -17.98
N LEU A 4 3.71 -2.37 -17.47
CA LEU A 4 2.89 -2.04 -16.31
C LEU A 4 3.71 -1.76 -15.05
N ILE A 5 4.95 -2.27 -14.97
CA ILE A 5 5.87 -1.99 -13.84
C ILE A 5 6.16 -0.49 -13.73
N PHE A 6 6.29 0.23 -14.84
CA PHE A 6 6.53 1.67 -14.81
C PHE A 6 5.31 2.43 -14.27
N VAL A 7 4.10 1.93 -14.58
CA VAL A 7 2.85 2.46 -14.03
C VAL A 7 2.77 2.17 -12.53
N ALA A 8 3.10 0.94 -12.12
CA ALA A 8 3.10 0.52 -10.71
C ALA A 8 4.17 1.22 -9.86
N ALA A 9 5.26 1.72 -10.46
CA ALA A 9 6.27 2.51 -9.75
C ALA A 9 5.72 3.88 -9.29
N VAL A 10 4.79 4.48 -10.03
CA VAL A 10 4.25 5.82 -9.72
C VAL A 10 3.59 5.86 -8.32
N PRO A 11 2.66 4.96 -7.96
CA PRO A 11 2.10 4.92 -6.61
C PRO A 11 3.15 4.73 -5.50
N VAL A 12 4.19 3.93 -5.75
CA VAL A 12 5.30 3.73 -4.79
C VAL A 12 6.04 5.04 -4.55
N LEU A 13 6.36 5.77 -5.61
CA LEU A 13 7.03 7.08 -5.53
C LEU A 13 6.15 8.14 -4.85
N VAL A 14 4.84 8.12 -5.11
CA VAL A 14 3.87 9.01 -4.43
C VAL A 14 3.87 8.72 -2.92
N SER A 15 3.86 7.44 -2.52
CA SER A 15 3.92 7.07 -1.11
C SER A 15 5.25 7.49 -0.47
N LEU A 16 6.38 7.27 -1.16
CA LEU A 16 7.71 7.68 -0.72
C LEU A 16 7.78 9.20 -0.49
N TYR A 17 7.24 9.97 -1.43
CA TYR A 17 7.14 11.43 -1.27
C TYR A 17 6.38 11.80 0.00
N GLY A 18 5.25 11.12 0.28
CA GLY A 18 4.49 11.28 1.51
C GLY A 18 5.32 11.01 2.78
N VAL A 19 6.13 9.94 2.79
CA VAL A 19 7.04 9.64 3.90
C VAL A 19 8.09 10.75 4.09
N ILE A 20 8.77 11.13 3.00
CA ILE A 20 9.86 12.13 3.02
C ILE A 20 9.33 13.49 3.49
N LYS A 21 8.19 13.93 2.95
CA LYS A 21 7.57 15.21 3.30
C LYS A 21 6.73 15.16 4.58
N ARG A 22 6.60 13.97 5.19
CA ARG A 22 5.73 13.72 6.36
C ARG A 22 4.28 14.14 6.10
N GLN A 23 3.83 13.99 4.86
CA GLN A 23 2.48 14.33 4.41
C GLN A 23 1.64 13.06 4.27
N ARG A 24 0.75 12.86 5.25
CA ARG A 24 -0.11 11.68 5.32
C ARG A 24 -0.97 11.48 4.07
N PHE A 25 -1.46 12.58 3.47
CA PHE A 25 -2.26 12.53 2.25
C PHE A 25 -1.54 11.76 1.13
N PHE A 26 -0.30 12.16 0.79
CA PHE A 26 0.47 11.52 -0.29
C PHE A 26 0.91 10.11 0.09
N PHE A 27 1.24 9.88 1.36
CA PHE A 27 1.55 8.54 1.85
C PHE A 27 0.39 7.58 1.54
N LEU A 28 -0.83 7.92 1.98
CA LEU A 28 -2.03 7.12 1.76
C LEU A 28 -2.44 7.06 0.28
N LEU A 29 -2.33 8.17 -0.44
CA LEU A 29 -2.63 8.23 -1.88
C LEU A 29 -1.82 7.20 -2.66
N GLY A 30 -0.54 7.01 -2.34
CA GLY A 30 0.28 5.98 -2.98
C GLY A 30 -0.28 4.57 -2.80
N TYR A 31 -0.66 4.16 -1.59
CA TYR A 31 -1.28 2.85 -1.36
C TYR A 31 -2.63 2.72 -2.05
N PHE A 32 -3.44 3.77 -2.02
CA PHE A 32 -4.74 3.81 -2.67
C PHE A 32 -4.59 3.60 -4.19
N LEU A 33 -3.71 4.36 -4.84
CA LEU A 33 -3.44 4.24 -6.27
C LEU A 33 -2.87 2.86 -6.62
N PHE A 34 -2.00 2.30 -5.77
CA PHE A 34 -1.48 0.94 -5.98
C PHE A 34 -2.62 -0.09 -5.96
N SER A 35 -3.55 0.02 -5.01
CA SER A 35 -4.73 -0.86 -4.97
C SER A 35 -5.60 -0.76 -6.22
N LEU A 36 -5.74 0.42 -6.82
CA LEU A 36 -6.52 0.59 -8.06
C LEU A 36 -5.90 -0.12 -9.26
N ILE A 37 -4.60 -0.45 -9.21
CA ILE A 37 -3.95 -1.26 -10.24
C ILE A 37 -4.26 -2.74 -10.01
N VAL A 38 -4.14 -3.21 -8.77
CA VAL A 38 -4.23 -4.65 -8.48
C VAL A 38 -5.67 -5.15 -8.42
N ILE A 39 -6.64 -4.34 -8.00
CA ILE A 39 -8.05 -4.78 -7.94
C ILE A 39 -8.58 -5.20 -9.32
N PRO A 40 -8.48 -4.38 -10.39
CA PRO A 40 -8.96 -4.78 -11.71
C PRO A 40 -8.19 -5.96 -12.28
N ASP A 41 -6.87 -6.02 -12.06
CA ASP A 41 -6.02 -7.15 -12.45
C ASP A 41 -6.55 -8.47 -11.87
N GLN A 42 -6.70 -8.55 -10.54
CA GLN A 42 -7.16 -9.76 -9.86
C GLN A 42 -8.61 -10.13 -10.19
N LEU A 43 -9.49 -9.14 -10.37
CA LEU A 43 -10.86 -9.38 -10.84
C LEU A 43 -10.89 -9.90 -12.27
N SER A 44 -10.03 -9.39 -13.15
CA SER A 44 -9.94 -9.86 -14.54
C SER A 44 -9.47 -11.32 -14.58
N THR A 45 -8.46 -11.67 -13.79
CA THR A 45 -7.94 -13.04 -13.67
C THR A 45 -8.98 -13.97 -13.05
N TYR A 46 -9.73 -13.51 -12.03
CA TYR A 46 -10.85 -14.27 -11.48
C TYR A 46 -11.89 -14.65 -12.53
N VAL A 47 -12.24 -13.72 -13.41
CA VAL A 47 -13.22 -13.96 -14.49
C VAL A 47 -12.65 -14.86 -15.58
N SER A 48 -11.36 -14.74 -15.91
CA SER A 48 -10.73 -15.54 -16.98
C SER A 48 -10.41 -16.98 -16.55
N GLU A 49 -10.21 -17.23 -15.26
CA GLU A 49 -9.85 -18.55 -14.71
C GLU A 49 -11.04 -19.25 -14.03
N ASP A 50 -12.26 -19.08 -14.55
CA ASP A 50 -13.47 -19.74 -14.08
C ASP A 50 -13.74 -19.61 -12.56
N GLY A 51 -13.39 -18.48 -11.96
CA GLY A 51 -13.77 -18.13 -10.59
C GLY A 51 -12.80 -18.59 -9.49
N SER A 52 -11.49 -18.54 -9.73
CA SER A 52 -10.46 -18.83 -8.72
C SER A 52 -10.69 -18.09 -7.39
N ALA A 53 -11.01 -18.83 -6.31
CA ALA A 53 -11.24 -18.24 -4.99
C ALA A 53 -10.05 -17.44 -4.46
N LEU A 54 -8.82 -17.80 -4.85
CA LEU A 54 -7.61 -17.06 -4.51
C LEU A 54 -7.65 -15.65 -5.09
N ASN A 55 -7.95 -15.52 -6.39
CA ASN A 55 -7.91 -14.22 -7.09
C ASN A 55 -9.00 -13.29 -6.55
N LEU A 56 -10.17 -13.83 -6.21
CA LEU A 56 -11.21 -13.07 -5.51
C LEU A 56 -10.74 -12.60 -4.12
N ALA A 57 -10.12 -13.48 -3.34
CA ALA A 57 -9.59 -13.11 -2.03
C ALA A 57 -8.51 -12.01 -2.14
N LEU A 58 -7.65 -12.08 -3.17
CA LEU A 58 -6.65 -11.05 -3.44
C LEU A 58 -7.30 -9.72 -3.82
N ALA A 59 -8.30 -9.73 -4.71
CA ALA A 59 -9.06 -8.53 -5.04
C ALA A 59 -9.70 -7.89 -3.80
N LEU A 60 -10.26 -8.70 -2.89
CA LEU A 60 -10.83 -8.22 -1.63
C LEU A 60 -9.77 -7.65 -0.67
N ILE A 61 -8.59 -8.26 -0.57
CA ILE A 61 -7.48 -7.73 0.24
C ILE A 61 -7.02 -6.37 -0.30
N TRP A 62 -6.91 -6.21 -1.62
CA TRP A 62 -6.53 -4.93 -2.20
C TRP A 62 -7.63 -3.87 -2.09
N LEU A 63 -8.90 -4.29 -2.11
CA LEU A 63 -10.03 -3.42 -1.79
C LEU A 63 -9.96 -2.95 -0.34
N LEU A 64 -9.61 -3.82 0.62
CA LEU A 64 -9.37 -3.41 1.99
C LEU A 64 -8.24 -2.39 2.08
N GLN A 65 -7.13 -2.58 1.36
CA GLN A 65 -6.08 -1.58 1.26
C GLN A 65 -6.62 -0.25 0.72
N ALA A 66 -7.43 -0.28 -0.34
CA ALA A 66 -8.02 0.94 -0.91
C ALA A 66 -8.89 1.69 0.11
N ILE A 67 -9.70 0.96 0.88
CA ILE A 67 -10.59 1.55 1.91
C ILE A 67 -9.75 2.21 3.01
N ILE A 68 -8.79 1.49 3.59
CA ILE A 68 -7.99 2.01 4.72
C ILE A 68 -7.00 3.10 4.27
N ALA A 69 -6.55 3.04 3.01
CA ALA A 69 -5.66 4.02 2.41
C ALA A 69 -6.40 5.18 1.74
N PHE A 70 -7.72 5.25 1.84
CA PHE A 70 -8.48 6.30 1.17
C PHE A 70 -7.94 7.69 1.56
N PRO A 71 -7.49 8.49 0.57
CA PRO A 71 -6.73 9.70 0.85
C PRO A 71 -7.63 10.75 1.51
N ASN A 72 -7.12 11.35 2.59
CA ASN A 72 -7.79 12.42 3.33
C ASN A 72 -6.77 13.48 3.75
N LYS A 73 -7.25 14.70 3.99
CA LYS A 73 -6.42 15.86 4.33
C LYS A 73 -6.27 16.09 5.85
N LEU A 74 -6.58 15.07 6.65
CA LEU A 74 -6.46 15.18 8.11
C LEU A 74 -4.98 15.26 8.51
N ASN A 75 -4.63 16.34 9.19
CA ASN A 75 -3.34 16.57 9.80
C ASN A 75 -3.14 15.67 11.03
N TYR A 76 -1.88 15.42 11.33
CA TYR A 76 -1.52 14.81 12.62
C TYR A 76 -1.79 15.82 13.72
N ASP A 77 -2.80 15.55 14.55
CA ASP A 77 -3.22 16.45 15.64
C ASP A 77 -2.52 16.14 16.98
N GLY A 78 -1.60 15.18 17.01
CA GLY A 78 -0.90 14.75 18.23
C GLY A 78 -1.76 13.96 19.22
N SER A 79 -3.05 13.78 18.95
CA SER A 79 -3.98 13.12 19.88
C SER A 79 -3.69 11.63 20.02
N LYS A 80 -4.02 11.06 21.18
CA LYS A 80 -3.95 9.61 21.41
C LYS A 80 -4.85 8.84 20.44
N VAL A 81 -5.99 9.44 20.08
CA VAL A 81 -6.97 8.87 19.14
C VAL A 81 -6.35 8.75 17.75
N PHE A 82 -5.80 9.85 17.22
CA PHE A 82 -5.13 9.83 15.93
C PHE A 82 -3.95 8.87 15.92
N ARG A 83 -3.11 8.88 16.96
CA ARG A 83 -1.96 7.98 17.07
C ARG A 83 -2.39 6.50 17.01
N SER A 84 -3.43 6.13 17.75
CA SER A 84 -3.98 4.76 17.74
C SER A 84 -4.51 4.39 16.35
N PHE A 85 -5.28 5.28 15.72
CA PHE A 85 -5.83 5.08 14.38
C PHE A 85 -4.73 4.94 13.32
N ALA A 86 -3.72 5.79 13.34
CA ALA A 86 -2.61 5.76 12.40
C ALA A 86 -1.76 4.49 12.56
N ILE A 87 -1.46 4.05 13.79
CA ILE A 87 -0.73 2.78 14.02
C ILE A 87 -1.51 1.60 13.44
N LYS A 88 -2.82 1.51 13.72
CA LYS A 88 -3.67 0.44 13.18
C LYS A 88 -3.67 0.46 11.66
N THR A 89 -3.82 1.64 11.05
CA THR A 89 -3.75 1.81 9.60
C THR A 89 -2.40 1.33 9.04
N PHE A 90 -1.29 1.78 9.63
CA PHE A 90 0.05 1.47 9.14
C PHE A 90 0.40 -0.01 9.29
N ILE A 91 0.03 -0.65 10.40
CA ILE A 91 0.23 -2.09 10.58
C ILE A 91 -0.62 -2.88 9.59
N SER A 92 -1.87 -2.50 9.35
CA SER A 92 -2.71 -3.14 8.33
C SER A 92 -2.10 -3.06 6.93
N LEU A 93 -1.61 -1.87 6.53
CA LEU A 93 -0.93 -1.68 5.25
C LEU A 93 0.35 -2.53 5.14
N ALA A 94 1.13 -2.62 6.23
CA ALA A 94 2.30 -3.47 6.29
C ALA A 94 1.93 -4.95 6.09
N VAL A 95 0.97 -5.47 6.86
CA VAL A 95 0.54 -6.88 6.76
C VAL A 95 0.03 -7.23 5.36
N ILE A 96 -0.77 -6.37 4.75
CA ILE A 96 -1.25 -6.57 3.36
C ILE A 96 -0.06 -6.70 2.40
N ASN A 97 0.95 -5.86 2.54
CA ASN A 97 2.13 -5.90 1.68
C ASN A 97 3.09 -7.07 2.01
N VAL A 98 3.10 -7.60 3.24
CA VAL A 98 3.78 -8.88 3.54
C VAL A 98 3.19 -10.01 2.71
N PHE A 99 1.86 -10.14 2.69
CA PHE A 99 1.18 -11.15 1.88
C PHE A 99 1.54 -11.01 0.41
N ALA A 100 1.55 -9.78 -0.09
CA ALA A 100 1.91 -9.51 -1.48
C ALA A 100 3.33 -9.95 -1.80
N VAL A 101 4.33 -9.59 -0.99
CA VAL A 101 5.72 -10.05 -1.18
C VAL A 101 5.79 -11.57 -1.28
N LEU A 102 5.17 -12.30 -0.35
CA LEU A 102 5.21 -13.76 -0.34
C LEU A 102 4.58 -14.36 -1.60
N LEU A 103 3.39 -13.86 -1.97
CA LEU A 103 2.64 -14.39 -3.11
C LEU A 103 3.32 -14.11 -4.44
N THR A 104 3.85 -12.90 -4.65
CA THR A 104 4.56 -12.57 -5.88
C THR A 104 5.76 -13.50 -6.09
N GLN A 105 6.51 -13.82 -5.03
CA GLN A 105 7.68 -14.69 -5.14
C GLN A 105 7.32 -16.16 -5.46
N THR A 106 6.09 -16.57 -5.15
CA THR A 106 5.59 -17.92 -5.47
C THR A 106 4.84 -18.01 -6.79
N ASP A 107 4.57 -16.88 -7.44
CA ASP A 107 3.83 -16.83 -8.70
C ASP A 107 4.74 -17.20 -9.88
N SER A 108 4.50 -18.39 -10.43
CA SER A 108 5.22 -18.94 -11.58
C SER A 108 4.74 -18.38 -12.93
N SER A 109 3.60 -17.69 -12.97
CA SER A 109 3.07 -17.09 -14.19
C SER A 109 3.82 -15.81 -14.61
N LEU A 110 4.48 -15.14 -13.65
CA LEU A 110 5.24 -13.92 -13.88
C LEU A 110 6.65 -14.20 -14.43
N ASP A 111 7.10 -13.38 -15.38
CA ASP A 111 8.52 -13.37 -15.75
C ASP A 111 9.40 -12.87 -14.59
N GLU A 112 10.66 -13.30 -14.54
CA GLU A 112 11.59 -13.01 -13.44
C GLU A 112 11.73 -11.49 -13.17
N GLY A 113 11.80 -10.68 -14.22
CA GLY A 113 11.90 -9.23 -14.07
C GLY A 113 10.68 -8.62 -13.40
N THR A 114 9.49 -9.05 -13.82
CA THR A 114 8.22 -8.60 -13.24
C THR A 114 8.04 -9.09 -11.81
N ARG A 115 8.38 -10.36 -11.53
CA ARG A 115 8.36 -10.94 -10.19
C ARG A 115 9.25 -10.16 -9.22
N ASN A 116 10.48 -9.86 -9.64
CA ASN A 116 11.44 -9.14 -8.82
C ASN A 116 11.00 -7.70 -8.57
N ALA A 117 10.50 -7.00 -9.61
CA ALA A 117 10.04 -5.63 -9.49
C ALA A 117 8.80 -5.51 -8.58
N ALA A 118 7.78 -6.33 -8.80
CA ALA A 118 6.57 -6.32 -7.99
C ALA A 118 6.86 -6.72 -6.53
N GLY A 119 7.69 -7.74 -6.32
CA GLY A 119 8.17 -8.11 -4.98
C GLY A 119 8.90 -6.97 -4.28
N LEU A 120 9.77 -6.25 -4.99
CA LEU A 120 10.47 -5.08 -4.47
C LEU A 120 9.51 -3.93 -4.12
N PHE A 121 8.54 -3.63 -4.98
CA PHE A 121 7.55 -2.59 -4.70
C PHE A 121 6.73 -2.90 -3.45
N HIS A 122 6.27 -4.13 -3.28
CA HIS A 122 5.58 -4.53 -2.06
C HIS A 122 6.49 -4.53 -0.84
N ALA A 123 7.77 -4.92 -0.97
CA ALA A 123 8.73 -4.82 0.12
C ALA A 123 8.98 -3.37 0.54
N ILE A 124 9.05 -2.44 -0.40
CA ILE A 124 9.15 -1.00 -0.12
C ILE A 124 7.89 -0.50 0.60
N LEU A 125 6.70 -0.86 0.10
CA LEU A 125 5.41 -0.53 0.70
C LEU A 125 5.16 -1.25 2.04
N LEU A 126 5.90 -2.32 2.35
CA LEU A 126 5.93 -2.93 3.67
C LEU A 126 6.77 -2.10 4.66
N LEU A 127 7.85 -1.47 4.19
CA LEU A 127 8.77 -0.71 5.05
C LEU A 127 8.29 0.71 5.37
N PHE A 128 7.61 1.38 4.45
CA PHE A 128 7.14 2.75 4.69
C PHE A 128 6.22 2.92 5.91
N PRO A 129 5.25 2.04 6.20
CA PRO A 129 4.42 2.14 7.38
C PRO A 129 5.22 1.94 8.66
N ALA A 130 6.28 1.12 8.64
CA ALA A 130 7.18 0.97 9.79
C ALA A 130 7.95 2.27 10.06
N ILE A 131 8.46 2.92 9.01
CA ILE A 131 9.12 4.24 9.11
C ILE A 131 8.13 5.29 9.62
N ALA A 132 6.93 5.37 9.05
CA ALA A 132 5.89 6.30 9.48
C ALA A 132 5.47 6.08 10.94
N THR A 133 5.35 4.81 11.36
CA THR A 133 5.08 4.44 12.75
C THR A 133 6.20 4.91 13.66
N TYR A 134 7.47 4.66 13.33
CA TYR A 134 8.61 5.14 14.11
C TYR A 134 8.60 6.67 14.25
N LEU A 135 8.39 7.41 13.16
CA LEU A 135 8.33 8.86 13.16
C LEU A 135 7.22 9.38 14.08
N MET A 136 6.06 8.74 14.05
CA MET A 136 4.92 9.10 14.88
C MET A 136 5.15 8.75 16.36
N LEU A 137 5.66 7.55 16.66
CA LEU A 137 5.92 7.11 18.03
C LEU A 137 7.01 7.95 18.71
N SER A 138 7.95 8.47 17.92
CA SER A 138 9.06 9.32 18.35
C SER A 138 8.73 10.83 18.33
N ASN A 139 7.46 11.21 18.11
CA ASN A 139 7.01 12.61 18.00
C ASN A 139 7.79 13.44 16.96
N LYS A 140 8.23 12.82 15.86
CA LYS A 140 8.95 13.47 14.76
C LYS A 140 8.01 13.94 13.64
N ILE A 141 6.71 13.67 13.71
CA ILE A 141 5.72 14.21 12.77
C ILE A 141 5.23 15.56 13.32
N PRO A 142 5.29 16.66 12.53
CA PRO A 142 4.76 17.95 12.96
C PRO A 142 3.26 17.87 13.25
N ILE A 143 2.83 18.53 14.33
CA ILE A 143 1.42 18.65 14.67
C ILE A 143 0.81 19.78 13.84
N GLY A 144 -0.37 19.54 13.27
CA GLY A 144 -1.14 20.53 12.51
C GLY A 144 -2.60 20.61 12.98
N THR A 145 -3.26 21.72 12.66
CA THR A 145 -4.69 21.94 12.95
C THR A 145 -5.56 21.41 11.81
N ASN A 146 -6.78 20.97 12.12
CA ASN A 146 -7.76 20.48 11.13
C ASN A 146 -8.90 21.48 10.89
N GLU A 147 -8.61 22.78 11.08
CA GLU A 147 -9.55 23.89 10.87
C GLU A 147 -9.83 24.13 9.38
#